data_AF-A0A3P1W0W6-F1
#
_entry.id   AF-A0A3P1W0W6-F1
#
_cell.length_a   1.000
_cell.length_b   1.000
_cell.length_c   1.000
_cell.angle_alpha   90.00
_cell.angle_beta   90.00
_cell.angle_gamma   90.00
#
_symmetry.space_group_name_H-M   'P 1'
#
loop_
_entity.id
_entity.type
_entity.pdbx_description
1 polymer ?
#
loop_
_entity_poly.entity_id
_entity_poly.type
_entity_poly.pdbx_seq_one_letter_code
_entity_poly.pdbx_strand_id
1 'polypeptide(L)'
;MTNKNYHLFIIILSFIFTLSFSYGLTKTKKTVPLSSYIYGITVDDSWNGKTKMQHIITAIKAMDVKPTVRIVMSKEISPEKYKKLFEEIHKVAYIMATPVDSYDMKKYDILSYLKRFKDSYEALSEYTDLWEIGNEINGEGWLGKNPELISKKAYAAFRYISNNKAKTVLTAYYSAPGEQQISMDKWLIKYIPDDMKKNLDYVLVSYYEDDNNGYQPDWKKIFRNLETIFPNSKLGIGECGNTHKKATVESKIKMVRHYYTMPKYVKNYIGGYFWWYWVQDSVPHQKNKVWEEINKSMKSS
;
A
#
# COMPACT_ATOMS: atom_id res chain seq x y z
N MET A 1 19.16 -7.98 -92.96
CA MET A 1 20.03 -7.13 -92.12
C MET A 1 19.24 -6.77 -90.86
N THR A 2 19.34 -7.60 -89.84
CA THR A 2 20.23 -7.48 -88.67
C THR A 2 19.60 -6.70 -87.50
N ASN A 3 19.19 -7.50 -86.49
CA ASN A 3 19.69 -7.42 -85.11
C ASN A 3 19.07 -6.35 -84.17
N LYS A 4 18.27 -6.79 -83.18
CA LYS A 4 18.71 -6.98 -81.77
C LYS A 4 17.52 -7.23 -80.81
N ASN A 5 17.55 -8.41 -80.20
CA ASN A 5 17.22 -8.84 -78.83
C ASN A 5 16.64 -7.81 -77.85
N TYR A 6 15.69 -8.20 -76.98
CA TYR A 6 15.95 -8.77 -75.64
C TYR A 6 14.66 -9.36 -75.03
N HIS A 7 14.79 -10.56 -74.44
CA HIS A 7 13.77 -11.23 -73.63
C HIS A 7 13.55 -10.50 -72.30
N LEU A 8 12.30 -10.45 -71.81
CA LEU A 8 12.07 -10.30 -70.37
C LEU A 8 10.91 -11.19 -69.92
N PHE A 9 11.26 -12.18 -69.10
CA PHE A 9 10.39 -13.06 -68.33
C PHE A 9 9.55 -12.23 -67.35
N ILE A 10 8.22 -12.37 -67.38
CA ILE A 10 7.33 -11.84 -66.33
C ILE A 10 7.12 -12.96 -65.32
N ILE A 11 7.77 -12.85 -64.15
CA ILE A 11 7.48 -13.66 -62.98
C ILE A 11 6.48 -12.88 -62.11
N ILE A 12 5.26 -13.41 -61.99
CA ILE A 12 4.23 -12.90 -61.07
C ILE A 12 4.56 -13.45 -59.68
N LEU A 13 5.04 -12.59 -58.78
CA LEU A 13 5.21 -12.92 -57.35
C LEU A 13 4.00 -12.38 -56.57
N SER A 14 3.04 -13.26 -56.30
CA SER A 14 1.91 -12.99 -55.41
C SER A 14 2.35 -13.16 -53.94
N PHE A 15 2.62 -12.04 -53.26
CA PHE A 15 2.81 -12.00 -51.80
C PHE A 15 1.45 -12.02 -51.10
N ILE A 16 1.09 -13.16 -50.51
CA ILE A 16 -0.03 -13.26 -49.57
C ILE A 16 0.50 -12.83 -48.19
N PHE A 17 0.12 -11.63 -47.76
CA PHE A 17 0.38 -11.15 -46.41
C PHE A 17 -0.73 -11.69 -45.49
N THR A 18 -0.48 -12.81 -44.80
CA THR A 18 -1.35 -13.27 -43.72
C THR A 18 -1.11 -12.40 -42.49
N LEU A 19 -2.02 -11.46 -42.22
CA LEU A 19 -2.09 -10.74 -40.95
C LEU A 19 -2.55 -11.74 -39.87
N SER A 20 -1.60 -12.28 -39.11
CA SER A 20 -1.88 -12.99 -37.87
C SER A 20 -2.31 -11.97 -36.81
N PHE A 21 -3.60 -11.65 -36.75
CA PHE A 21 -4.16 -10.85 -35.67
C PHE A 21 -4.25 -11.74 -34.43
N SER A 22 -3.16 -11.77 -33.65
CA SER A 22 -3.17 -12.35 -32.31
C SER A 22 -4.11 -11.51 -31.45
N TYR A 23 -5.38 -11.92 -31.34
CA TYR A 23 -6.27 -11.44 -30.29
C TYR A 23 -5.66 -11.85 -28.95
N GLY A 24 -4.88 -10.95 -28.37
CA GLY A 24 -4.55 -11.01 -26.95
C GLY A 24 -5.86 -10.89 -26.20
N LEU A 25 -6.38 -12.02 -25.71
CA LEU A 25 -7.39 -12.04 -24.66
C LEU A 25 -6.82 -11.26 -23.48
N THR A 26 -7.13 -9.97 -23.38
CA THR A 26 -6.96 -9.23 -22.15
C THR A 26 -7.86 -9.91 -21.13
N LYS A 27 -7.28 -10.75 -20.26
CA LYS A 27 -7.96 -11.23 -19.05
C LYS A 27 -8.42 -9.98 -18.31
N THR A 28 -9.69 -9.64 -18.39
CA THR A 28 -10.29 -8.63 -17.53
C THR A 28 -10.12 -9.12 -16.11
N LYS A 29 -9.18 -8.52 -15.37
CA LYS A 29 -8.93 -8.85 -13.97
C LYS A 29 -10.26 -8.69 -13.23
N LYS A 30 -10.82 -9.80 -12.74
CA LYS A 30 -12.04 -9.79 -11.92
C LYS A 30 -11.66 -9.12 -10.60
N THR A 31 -11.77 -7.79 -10.53
CA THR A 31 -11.52 -7.05 -9.30
C THR A 31 -12.71 -7.27 -8.38
N VAL A 32 -12.48 -7.94 -7.24
CA VAL A 32 -13.49 -7.97 -6.19
C VAL A 32 -13.62 -6.53 -5.67
N PRO A 33 -14.84 -5.95 -5.64
CA PRO A 33 -15.01 -4.60 -5.13
C PRO A 33 -14.51 -4.52 -3.69
N LEU A 34 -13.62 -3.56 -3.41
CA LEU A 34 -13.19 -3.28 -2.05
C LEU A 34 -14.41 -2.88 -1.20
N SER A 35 -14.42 -3.31 0.06
CA SER A 35 -15.43 -2.86 1.02
C SER A 35 -15.41 -1.33 1.13
N SER A 36 -16.58 -0.73 1.33
CA SER A 36 -16.69 0.71 1.60
C SER A 36 -16.03 1.12 2.91
N TYR A 37 -15.76 0.15 3.80
CA TYR A 37 -15.02 0.32 5.04
C TYR A 37 -13.91 -0.73 5.14
N ILE A 38 -12.69 -0.29 5.44
CA ILE A 38 -11.49 -1.12 5.48
C ILE A 38 -11.14 -1.39 6.94
N TYR A 39 -10.85 -2.66 7.23
CA TYR A 39 -10.15 -3.06 8.45
C TYR A 39 -8.77 -3.60 8.07
N GLY A 40 -7.74 -2.90 8.49
CA GLY A 40 -6.36 -3.15 8.15
C GLY A 40 -5.67 -4.05 9.17
N ILE A 41 -4.76 -4.90 8.70
CA ILE A 41 -3.75 -5.58 9.52
C ILE A 41 -2.43 -5.60 8.74
N THR A 42 -1.29 -5.64 9.43
CA THR A 42 0.02 -5.61 8.77
C THR A 42 0.76 -6.94 8.93
N VAL A 43 1.27 -7.43 7.79
CA VAL A 43 2.30 -8.45 7.71
C VAL A 43 3.57 -7.71 7.31
N ASP A 44 4.38 -7.32 8.31
CA ASP A 44 5.65 -6.64 8.09
C ASP A 44 6.72 -7.61 7.56
N ASP A 45 8.01 -7.26 7.50
CA ASP A 45 9.05 -8.16 7.02
C ASP A 45 9.78 -8.92 8.15
N SER A 46 9.55 -8.54 9.41
CA SER A 46 10.26 -9.09 10.58
C SER A 46 9.71 -10.43 11.08
N TRP A 47 8.61 -10.94 10.50
CA TRP A 47 8.08 -12.28 10.82
C TRP A 47 8.88 -13.41 10.18
N ASN A 48 9.63 -13.12 9.10
CA ASN A 48 10.38 -14.15 8.39
C ASN A 48 11.39 -14.82 9.32
N GLY A 49 11.39 -16.15 9.34
CA GLY A 49 12.22 -16.95 10.26
C GLY A 49 11.71 -17.02 11.72
N LYS A 50 10.71 -16.21 12.11
CA LYS A 50 10.09 -16.23 13.45
C LYS A 50 8.73 -16.91 13.47
N THR A 51 8.01 -16.85 12.34
CA THR A 51 6.66 -17.41 12.21
C THR A 51 6.51 -18.15 10.89
N LYS A 52 5.68 -19.20 10.87
CA LYS A 52 5.34 -19.93 9.65
C LYS A 52 4.23 -19.19 8.89
N MET A 53 4.41 -19.04 7.57
CA MET A 53 3.41 -18.44 6.68
C MET A 53 2.01 -19.07 6.85
N GLN A 54 1.92 -20.38 7.08
CA GLN A 54 0.66 -21.08 7.29
C GLN A 54 -0.08 -20.61 8.56
N HIS A 55 0.63 -20.23 9.62
CA HIS A 55 0.01 -19.69 10.83
C HIS A 55 -0.59 -18.30 10.56
N ILE A 56 0.10 -17.48 9.78
CA ILE A 56 -0.40 -16.16 9.32
C ILE A 56 -1.69 -16.35 8.51
N ILE A 57 -1.66 -17.18 7.47
CA ILE A 57 -2.83 -17.45 6.60
C ILE A 57 -3.99 -18.00 7.42
N THR A 58 -3.73 -18.93 8.34
CA THR A 58 -4.75 -19.55 9.19
C THR A 58 -5.37 -18.54 10.16
N ALA A 59 -4.58 -17.61 10.70
CA ALA A 59 -5.06 -16.54 11.57
C ALA A 59 -5.89 -15.49 10.80
N ILE A 60 -5.52 -15.16 9.56
CA ILE A 60 -6.31 -14.27 8.69
C ILE A 60 -7.62 -14.94 8.30
N LYS A 61 -7.58 -16.22 7.88
CA LYS A 61 -8.76 -16.98 7.48
C LYS A 61 -9.79 -17.14 8.60
N ALA A 62 -9.34 -17.14 9.85
CA ALA A 62 -10.20 -17.26 11.02
C ALA A 62 -10.92 -15.95 11.39
N MET A 63 -10.59 -14.82 10.76
CA MET A 63 -11.29 -13.56 10.98
C MET A 63 -12.69 -13.59 10.37
N ASP A 64 -13.65 -13.02 11.06
CA ASP A 64 -15.05 -13.00 10.62
C ASP A 64 -15.32 -11.95 9.55
N VAL A 65 -14.50 -10.89 9.53
CA VAL A 65 -14.52 -9.87 8.48
C VAL A 65 -13.30 -10.08 7.60
N LYS A 66 -13.49 -10.10 6.28
CA LYS A 66 -12.39 -10.16 5.31
C LYS A 66 -11.54 -8.88 5.42
N PRO A 67 -10.30 -8.94 5.96
CA PRO A 67 -9.51 -7.75 6.19
C PRO A 67 -8.80 -7.28 4.91
N THR A 68 -8.19 -6.10 4.97
CA THR A 68 -7.13 -5.69 4.06
C THR A 68 -5.79 -5.89 4.75
N VAL A 69 -4.95 -6.75 4.18
CA VAL A 69 -3.61 -7.03 4.68
C VAL A 69 -2.63 -6.10 3.99
N ARG A 70 -1.95 -5.26 4.78
CA ARG A 70 -0.77 -4.54 4.34
C ARG A 70 0.43 -5.47 4.38
N ILE A 71 1.12 -5.65 3.27
CA ILE A 71 2.33 -6.46 3.19
C ILE A 71 3.53 -5.55 2.97
N VAL A 72 4.39 -5.43 3.97
CA VAL A 72 5.63 -4.66 3.90
C VAL A 72 6.73 -5.54 3.33
N MET A 73 7.36 -5.07 2.25
CA MET A 73 8.40 -5.80 1.56
C MET A 73 9.78 -5.30 1.97
N SER A 74 10.62 -6.22 2.42
CA SER A 74 12.03 -5.96 2.73
C SER A 74 12.77 -5.51 1.48
N LYS A 75 13.60 -4.47 1.61
CA LYS A 75 14.50 -4.02 0.53
C LYS A 75 15.37 -5.14 -0.04
N GLU A 76 15.84 -6.06 0.80
CA GLU A 76 16.82 -7.09 0.42
C GLU A 76 16.20 -8.30 -0.29
N ILE A 77 14.87 -8.41 -0.30
CA ILE A 77 14.14 -9.51 -0.93
C ILE A 77 13.49 -9.00 -2.22
N SER A 78 13.69 -9.73 -3.33
CA SER A 78 13.06 -9.37 -4.61
C SER A 78 11.53 -9.56 -4.55
N PRO A 79 10.74 -8.75 -5.27
CA PRO A 79 9.28 -8.87 -5.23
C PRO A 79 8.76 -10.25 -5.63
N GLU A 80 9.41 -10.96 -6.55
CA GLU A 80 9.03 -12.30 -7.02
C GLU A 80 9.01 -13.32 -5.88
N LYS A 81 9.89 -13.18 -4.88
CA LYS A 81 9.92 -14.07 -3.71
C LYS A 81 8.69 -13.93 -2.83
N TYR A 82 7.95 -12.82 -2.93
CA TYR A 82 6.69 -12.61 -2.23
C TYR A 82 5.49 -13.24 -2.93
N LYS A 83 5.62 -13.73 -4.17
CA LYS A 83 4.48 -14.20 -4.98
C LYS A 83 3.61 -15.22 -4.24
N LYS A 84 4.22 -16.23 -3.61
CA LYS A 84 3.49 -17.25 -2.86
C LYS A 84 2.74 -16.68 -1.65
N LEU A 85 3.33 -15.72 -0.94
CA LEU A 85 2.68 -15.06 0.19
C LEU A 85 1.45 -14.28 -0.28
N PHE A 86 1.62 -13.47 -1.33
CA PHE A 86 0.55 -12.66 -1.92
C PHE A 86 -0.58 -13.55 -2.45
N GLU A 87 -0.26 -14.61 -3.18
CA GLU A 87 -1.23 -15.55 -3.71
C GLU A 87 -2.07 -16.20 -2.60
N GLU A 88 -1.44 -16.68 -1.52
CA GLU A 88 -2.17 -17.32 -0.42
C GLU A 88 -2.98 -16.34 0.41
N ILE A 89 -2.46 -15.13 0.68
CA ILE A 89 -3.20 -14.12 1.44
C ILE A 89 -4.39 -13.58 0.63
N HIS A 90 -4.24 -13.38 -0.69
CA HIS A 90 -5.31 -12.85 -1.54
C HIS A 90 -6.53 -13.79 -1.62
N LYS A 91 -6.37 -15.08 -1.31
CA LYS A 91 -7.48 -16.03 -1.16
C LYS A 91 -8.40 -15.72 0.03
N VAL A 92 -7.87 -15.05 1.06
CA VAL A 92 -8.56 -14.84 2.35
C VAL A 92 -8.65 -13.37 2.78
N ALA A 93 -7.97 -12.46 2.11
CA ALA A 93 -7.95 -11.02 2.40
C ALA A 93 -7.79 -10.19 1.11
N TYR A 94 -8.03 -8.88 1.21
CA TYR A 94 -7.53 -7.92 0.23
C TYR A 94 -6.06 -7.59 0.53
N ILE A 95 -5.29 -7.13 -0.45
CA ILE A 95 -3.87 -6.80 -0.26
C ILE A 95 -3.56 -5.36 -0.60
N MET A 96 -2.94 -4.67 0.37
CA MET A 96 -2.17 -3.46 0.14
C MET A 96 -0.68 -3.81 0.10
N ALA A 97 -0.05 -3.66 -1.07
CA ALA A 97 1.39 -3.83 -1.20
C ALA A 97 2.12 -2.57 -0.72
N THR A 98 3.14 -2.74 0.12
CA THR A 98 4.10 -1.71 0.50
C THR A 98 5.48 -2.11 -0.04
N PRO A 99 5.83 -1.77 -1.29
CA PRO A 99 7.09 -2.18 -1.90
C PRO A 99 8.35 -1.62 -1.22
N VAL A 100 8.21 -0.45 -0.59
CA VAL A 100 9.29 0.26 0.10
C VAL A 100 8.78 0.82 1.42
N ASP A 101 9.33 0.31 2.51
CA ASP A 101 9.14 0.87 3.85
C ASP A 101 9.80 2.26 4.00
N SER A 102 9.27 3.09 4.91
CA SER A 102 9.74 4.45 5.14
C SER A 102 11.22 4.45 5.59
N TYR A 103 11.62 3.51 6.46
CA TYR A 103 13.00 3.41 6.95
C TYR A 103 14.03 3.12 5.83
N ASP A 104 13.61 2.39 4.80
CA ASP A 104 14.44 2.04 3.66
C ASP A 104 14.43 3.10 2.55
N MET A 105 13.49 4.05 2.56
CA MET A 105 13.33 5.03 1.49
C MET A 105 14.59 5.87 1.22
N LYS A 106 15.39 6.15 2.26
CA LYS A 106 16.67 6.86 2.14
C LYS A 106 17.71 6.13 1.30
N LYS A 107 17.57 4.80 1.14
CA LYS A 107 18.49 3.94 0.40
C LYS A 107 18.21 3.90 -1.11
N TYR A 108 17.13 4.53 -1.56
CA TYR A 108 16.76 4.63 -2.97
C TYR A 108 17.05 6.03 -3.50
N ASP A 109 17.31 6.13 -4.79
CA ASP A 109 17.11 7.35 -5.59
C ASP A 109 15.78 7.25 -6.35
N ILE A 110 15.46 8.21 -7.23
CA ILE A 110 14.18 8.19 -7.97
C ILE A 110 14.09 6.96 -8.90
N LEU A 111 15.18 6.61 -9.58
CA LEU A 111 15.19 5.54 -10.59
C LEU A 111 15.07 4.17 -9.96
N SER A 112 15.85 3.89 -8.91
CA SER A 112 15.79 2.66 -8.14
C SER A 112 14.47 2.50 -7.37
N TYR A 113 13.91 3.60 -6.84
CA TYR A 113 12.58 3.58 -6.23
C TYR A 113 11.53 3.20 -7.27
N LEU A 114 11.50 3.87 -8.43
CA LEU A 114 10.59 3.52 -9.51
C LEU A 114 10.80 2.07 -10.01
N LYS A 115 12.05 1.62 -10.13
CA LYS A 115 12.36 0.24 -10.53
C LYS A 115 11.74 -0.76 -9.55
N ARG A 116 11.86 -0.52 -8.24
CA ARG A 116 11.24 -1.37 -7.21
C ARG A 116 9.73 -1.50 -7.39
N PHE A 117 9.04 -0.42 -7.74
CA PHE A 117 7.60 -0.46 -8.03
C PHE A 117 7.28 -1.20 -9.33
N LYS A 118 8.09 -1.06 -10.38
CA LYS A 118 7.93 -1.80 -11.65
C LYS A 118 8.08 -3.29 -11.43
N ASP A 119 9.17 -3.72 -10.81
CA ASP A 119 9.45 -5.12 -10.48
C ASP A 119 8.31 -5.70 -9.61
N SER A 120 7.83 -4.93 -8.63
CA SER A 120 6.72 -5.37 -7.77
C SER A 120 5.42 -5.52 -8.54
N TYR A 121 5.09 -4.56 -9.40
CA TYR A 121 3.88 -4.61 -10.22
C TYR A 121 3.90 -5.81 -11.17
N GLU A 122 5.02 -6.04 -11.85
CA GLU A 122 5.18 -7.19 -12.75
C GLU A 122 4.98 -8.52 -12.01
N ALA A 123 5.58 -8.67 -10.82
CA ALA A 123 5.54 -9.92 -10.08
C ALA A 123 4.22 -10.16 -9.32
N LEU A 124 3.57 -9.10 -8.82
CA LEU A 124 2.55 -9.20 -7.77
C LEU A 124 1.19 -8.59 -8.14
N SER A 125 1.08 -7.86 -9.26
CA SER A 125 -0.16 -7.14 -9.59
C SER A 125 -1.39 -8.01 -9.73
N GLU A 126 -1.26 -9.31 -10.03
CA GLU A 126 -2.39 -10.25 -10.05
C GLU A 126 -3.09 -10.38 -8.68
N TYR A 127 -2.34 -10.22 -7.59
CA TYR A 127 -2.78 -10.45 -6.21
C TYR A 127 -2.89 -9.17 -5.37
N THR A 128 -2.57 -8.01 -5.95
CA THR A 128 -2.59 -6.72 -5.24
C THR A 128 -3.83 -5.91 -5.59
N ASP A 129 -4.50 -5.39 -4.56
CA ASP A 129 -5.66 -4.50 -4.69
C ASP A 129 -5.26 -3.02 -4.58
N LEU A 130 -4.33 -2.72 -3.67
CA LEU A 130 -3.87 -1.37 -3.33
C LEU A 130 -2.34 -1.29 -3.36
N TRP A 131 -1.79 -0.18 -3.84
CA TRP A 131 -0.35 0.07 -3.89
C TRP A 131 0.02 1.29 -3.05
N GLU A 132 0.74 1.08 -1.96
CA GLU A 132 1.30 2.16 -1.18
C GLU A 132 2.53 2.74 -1.88
N ILE A 133 2.37 3.92 -2.49
CA ILE A 133 3.37 4.59 -3.33
C ILE A 133 4.34 5.47 -2.53
N GLY A 134 4.16 5.52 -1.21
CA GLY A 134 4.98 6.28 -0.27
C GLY A 134 4.50 6.02 1.15
N ASN A 135 5.38 5.47 1.99
CA ASN A 135 5.12 5.26 3.41
C ASN A 135 5.68 6.43 4.25
N GLU A 136 4.86 6.92 5.19
CA GLU A 136 5.20 7.98 6.15
C GLU A 136 5.93 9.17 5.52
N ILE A 137 5.52 9.59 4.33
CA ILE A 137 6.33 10.35 3.37
C ILE A 137 6.90 11.69 3.87
N ASN A 138 6.37 12.21 4.98
CA ASN A 138 6.75 13.46 5.61
C ASN A 138 7.54 13.30 6.92
N GLY A 139 7.91 12.06 7.28
CA GLY A 139 8.68 11.74 8.48
C GLY A 139 10.09 12.33 8.51
N GLU A 140 10.47 12.91 9.64
CA GLU A 140 11.79 13.53 9.84
C GLU A 140 12.78 12.57 10.51
N GLY A 141 13.95 12.37 9.89
CA GLY A 141 15.08 11.63 10.48
C GLY A 141 15.36 10.25 9.86
N TRP A 142 14.36 9.57 9.27
CA TRP A 142 14.55 8.23 8.68
C TRP A 142 14.41 8.17 7.15
N LEU A 143 13.71 9.11 6.51
CA LEU A 143 13.49 9.13 5.05
C LEU A 143 14.66 9.70 4.22
N GLY A 144 15.61 10.35 4.88
CA GLY A 144 16.61 11.23 4.26
C GLY A 144 16.28 12.72 4.51
N LYS A 145 17.18 13.62 4.09
CA LYS A 145 17.10 15.05 4.45
C LYS A 145 16.43 15.96 3.40
N ASN A 146 16.06 15.42 2.25
CA ASN A 146 15.59 16.22 1.10
C ASN A 146 14.10 15.90 0.81
N PRO A 147 13.16 16.74 1.28
CA PRO A 147 11.72 16.50 1.11
C PRO A 147 11.28 16.55 -0.36
N GLU A 148 11.92 17.38 -1.19
CA GLU A 148 11.64 17.42 -2.63
C GLU A 148 12.02 16.10 -3.32
N LEU A 149 13.15 15.50 -2.94
CA LEU A 149 13.57 14.18 -3.44
C LEU A 149 12.62 13.07 -2.97
N ILE A 150 12.18 13.12 -1.71
CA ILE A 150 11.22 12.18 -1.15
C ILE A 150 9.89 12.25 -1.93
N SER A 151 9.36 13.46 -2.15
CA SER A 151 8.16 13.67 -2.97
C SER A 151 8.35 13.17 -4.41
N LYS A 152 9.48 13.47 -5.06
CA LYS A 152 9.76 13.01 -6.44
C LYS A 152 9.77 11.49 -6.57
N LYS A 153 10.26 10.76 -5.56
CA LYS A 153 10.21 9.28 -5.53
C LYS A 153 8.77 8.77 -5.50
N ALA A 154 7.97 9.27 -4.54
CA ALA A 154 6.56 8.87 -4.42
C ALA A 154 5.74 9.26 -5.66
N TYR A 155 6.00 10.43 -6.23
CA TYR A 155 5.36 10.88 -7.46
C TYR A 155 5.71 9.98 -8.67
N ALA A 156 6.96 9.54 -8.81
CA ALA A 156 7.36 8.61 -9.86
C ALA A 156 6.60 7.27 -9.74
N ALA A 157 6.48 6.73 -8.52
CA ALA A 157 5.70 5.52 -8.25
C ALA A 157 4.20 5.73 -8.54
N PHE A 158 3.62 6.84 -8.06
CA PHE A 158 2.23 7.24 -8.33
C PHE A 158 1.92 7.24 -9.83
N ARG A 159 2.74 7.93 -10.64
CA ARG A 159 2.53 8.03 -12.09
C ARG A 159 2.56 6.65 -12.75
N TYR A 160 3.49 5.79 -12.35
CA TYR A 160 3.58 4.44 -12.93
C TYR A 160 2.36 3.57 -12.56
N ILE A 161 1.99 3.51 -11.28
CA ILE A 161 0.86 2.69 -10.81
C ILE A 161 -0.48 3.20 -11.38
N SER A 162 -0.70 4.51 -11.37
CA SER A 162 -1.92 5.14 -11.91
C SER A 162 -2.05 4.94 -13.43
N ASN A 163 -0.94 5.04 -14.18
CA ASN A 163 -0.94 4.75 -15.62
C ASN A 163 -1.32 3.29 -15.94
N ASN A 164 -0.97 2.37 -15.04
CA ASN A 164 -1.39 0.96 -15.10
C ASN A 164 -2.81 0.71 -14.58
N LYS A 165 -3.58 1.77 -14.28
CA LYS A 165 -4.97 1.73 -13.79
C LYS A 165 -5.14 1.01 -12.45
N ALA A 166 -4.06 0.91 -11.67
CA ALA A 166 -4.07 0.35 -10.33
C ALA A 166 -4.28 1.44 -9.26
N LYS A 167 -4.81 1.04 -8.10
CA LYS A 167 -5.18 1.94 -7.02
C LYS A 167 -3.97 2.36 -6.18
N THR A 168 -3.87 3.65 -5.93
CA THR A 168 -2.73 4.28 -5.24
C THR A 168 -3.06 4.71 -3.82
N VAL A 169 -2.14 4.46 -2.89
CA VAL A 169 -2.22 4.84 -1.48
C VAL A 169 -0.99 5.66 -1.12
N LEU A 170 -1.17 6.81 -0.49
CA LEU A 170 -0.09 7.56 0.16
C LEU A 170 -0.31 7.53 1.67
N THR A 171 0.67 7.10 2.45
CA THR A 171 0.62 7.15 3.91
C THR A 171 1.47 8.32 4.40
N ALA A 172 0.84 9.23 5.12
CA ALA A 172 1.49 10.36 5.78
C ALA A 172 1.69 10.06 7.26
N TYR A 173 2.71 10.64 7.88
CA TYR A 173 3.01 10.48 9.30
C TYR A 173 2.50 11.68 10.10
N TYR A 174 1.64 11.42 11.08
CA TYR A 174 1.24 12.45 12.03
C TYR A 174 2.12 12.37 13.28
N SER A 175 2.53 13.52 13.80
CA SER A 175 3.22 13.64 15.08
C SER A 175 2.55 14.70 15.93
N ALA A 176 2.77 14.64 17.25
CA ALA A 176 2.32 15.66 18.18
C ALA A 176 2.90 17.04 17.79
N PRO A 177 2.17 18.14 18.11
CA PRO A 177 2.62 19.48 17.78
C PRO A 177 4.02 19.77 18.33
N GLY A 178 4.93 20.20 17.46
CA GLY A 178 6.31 20.55 17.82
C GLY A 178 7.33 19.43 17.66
N GLU A 179 6.89 18.17 17.45
CA GLU A 179 7.80 17.02 17.27
C GLU A 179 8.50 16.99 15.91
N GLN A 180 7.89 17.60 14.88
CA GLN A 180 8.48 17.78 13.55
C GLN A 180 8.57 19.26 13.20
N GLN A 181 9.62 19.64 12.46
CA GLN A 181 9.83 21.02 12.02
C GLN A 181 8.72 21.49 11.08
N ILE A 182 8.23 20.60 10.22
CA ILE A 182 7.11 20.86 9.32
C ILE A 182 5.96 19.93 9.69
N SER A 183 4.78 20.50 9.98
CA SER A 183 3.59 19.70 10.25
C SER A 183 3.15 18.93 9.00
N MET A 184 2.53 17.76 9.21
CA MET A 184 2.08 16.84 8.15
C MET A 184 1.31 17.57 7.03
N ASP A 185 0.32 18.40 7.40
CA ASP A 185 -0.49 19.17 6.45
C ASP A 185 0.34 20.16 5.62
N LYS A 186 1.21 20.94 6.26
CA LYS A 186 2.11 21.89 5.59
C LYS A 186 3.07 21.18 4.64
N TRP A 187 3.60 20.02 5.05
CA TRP A 187 4.46 19.21 4.20
C TRP A 187 3.71 18.72 2.96
N LEU A 188 2.52 18.15 3.14
CA LEU A 188 1.68 17.64 2.06
C LEU A 188 1.26 18.74 1.08
N ILE A 189 0.88 19.92 1.59
CA ILE A 189 0.54 21.09 0.77
C ILE A 189 1.75 21.53 -0.06
N LYS A 190 2.93 21.63 0.56
CA LYS A 190 4.13 22.16 -0.07
C LYS A 190 4.74 21.20 -1.10
N TYR A 191 4.76 19.90 -0.80
CA TYR A 191 5.59 18.96 -1.53
C TYR A 191 4.85 18.00 -2.45
N ILE A 192 3.57 17.70 -2.20
CA ILE A 192 2.81 16.81 -3.10
C ILE A 192 2.29 17.62 -4.31
N PRO A 193 2.57 17.19 -5.55
CA PRO A 193 2.08 17.86 -6.76
C PRO A 193 0.54 17.87 -6.83
N ASP A 194 -0.03 18.91 -7.45
CA ASP A 194 -1.49 19.09 -7.50
C ASP A 194 -2.22 18.00 -8.30
N ASP A 195 -1.60 17.45 -9.34
CA ASP A 195 -2.17 16.34 -10.08
C ASP A 195 -2.24 15.08 -9.19
N MET A 196 -1.20 14.81 -8.39
CA MET A 196 -1.22 13.74 -7.41
C MET A 196 -2.27 13.98 -6.32
N LYS A 197 -2.39 15.19 -5.77
CA LYS A 197 -3.43 15.53 -4.77
C LYS A 197 -4.86 15.26 -5.27
N LYS A 198 -5.12 15.52 -6.56
CA LYS A 198 -6.44 15.35 -7.18
C LYS A 198 -6.76 13.92 -7.58
N ASN A 199 -5.74 13.07 -7.76
CA ASN A 199 -5.89 11.76 -8.41
C ASN A 199 -5.39 10.57 -7.57
N LEU A 200 -4.89 10.78 -6.35
CA LEU A 200 -4.69 9.70 -5.39
C LEU A 200 -6.03 9.04 -5.05
N ASP A 201 -6.04 7.71 -4.94
CA ASP A 201 -7.25 6.99 -4.55
C ASP A 201 -7.41 6.99 -3.02
N TYR A 202 -6.31 6.88 -2.27
CA TYR A 202 -6.29 6.83 -0.80
C TYR A 202 -5.17 7.69 -0.23
N VAL A 203 -5.47 8.38 0.88
CA VAL A 203 -4.49 9.02 1.75
C VAL A 203 -4.72 8.55 3.18
N LEU A 204 -3.73 7.88 3.75
CA LEU A 204 -3.81 7.30 5.08
C LEU A 204 -2.87 8.03 6.05
N VAL A 205 -3.14 7.92 7.35
CA VAL A 205 -2.33 8.50 8.42
C VAL A 205 -1.70 7.42 9.27
N SER A 206 -0.38 7.38 9.33
CA SER A 206 0.39 6.65 10.34
C SER A 206 0.41 7.45 11.64
N TYR A 207 0.11 6.79 12.76
CA TYR A 207 0.21 7.38 14.08
C TYR A 207 0.44 6.35 15.18
N TYR A 208 1.40 6.65 16.05
CA TYR A 208 1.77 5.81 17.19
C TYR A 208 1.70 6.64 18.49
N GLU A 209 0.78 6.28 19.38
CA GLU A 209 0.53 7.05 20.61
C GLU A 209 1.73 7.06 21.55
N ASP A 210 2.43 5.94 21.64
CA ASP A 210 3.59 5.76 22.51
C ASP A 210 4.82 6.53 22.03
N ASP A 211 4.95 6.75 20.72
CA ASP A 211 5.98 7.64 20.15
C ASP A 211 5.64 9.13 20.39
N ASN A 212 4.38 9.43 20.73
CA ASN A 212 3.87 10.79 20.91
C ASN A 212 3.48 11.09 22.36
N ASN A 213 4.10 10.41 23.34
CA ASN A 213 3.86 10.59 24.78
C ASN A 213 2.38 10.50 25.18
N GLY A 214 1.60 9.68 24.48
CA GLY A 214 0.16 9.51 24.71
C GLY A 214 -0.71 10.67 24.21
N TYR A 215 -0.15 11.59 23.42
CA TYR A 215 -0.93 12.64 22.76
C TYR A 215 -2.07 12.03 21.94
N GLN A 216 -3.21 12.71 21.91
CA GLN A 216 -4.38 12.30 21.14
C GLN A 216 -4.77 13.39 20.16
N PRO A 217 -4.63 13.15 18.84
CA PRO A 217 -5.00 14.14 17.83
C PRO A 217 -6.51 14.40 17.83
N ASP A 218 -6.92 15.62 17.48
CA ASP A 218 -8.30 15.87 17.05
C ASP A 218 -8.48 15.27 15.64
N TRP A 219 -8.78 13.97 15.59
CA TRP A 219 -8.95 13.22 14.36
C TRP A 219 -9.98 13.85 13.42
N LYS A 220 -11.05 14.45 13.96
CA LYS A 220 -12.05 15.12 13.12
C LYS A 220 -11.46 16.31 12.39
N LYS A 221 -10.67 17.13 13.09
CA LYS A 221 -9.94 18.27 12.50
C LYS A 221 -8.89 17.79 11.49
N ILE A 222 -8.10 16.78 11.84
CA ILE A 222 -7.07 16.23 10.94
C ILE A 222 -7.68 15.72 9.63
N PHE A 223 -8.73 14.90 9.70
CA PHE A 223 -9.35 14.35 8.48
C PHE A 223 -10.10 15.41 7.66
N ARG A 224 -10.67 16.46 8.28
CA ARG A 224 -11.23 17.61 7.53
C ARG A 224 -10.16 18.39 6.77
N ASN A 225 -9.00 18.59 7.37
CA ASN A 225 -7.87 19.23 6.69
C ASN A 225 -7.39 18.37 5.52
N LEU A 226 -7.27 17.05 5.71
CA LEU A 226 -6.90 16.13 4.64
C LEU A 226 -7.94 16.07 3.51
N GLU A 227 -9.24 16.13 3.81
CA GLU A 227 -10.31 16.21 2.79
C GLU A 227 -10.19 17.50 1.96
N THR A 228 -9.69 18.58 2.54
CA THR A 228 -9.42 19.83 1.81
C THR A 228 -8.20 19.70 0.89
N ILE A 229 -7.14 19.03 1.35
CA ILE A 229 -5.90 18.85 0.56
C ILE A 229 -6.11 17.80 -0.56
N PHE A 230 -6.90 16.76 -0.28
CA PHE A 230 -7.13 15.59 -1.14
C PHE A 230 -8.63 15.34 -1.32
N PRO A 231 -9.34 16.17 -2.10
CA PRO A 231 -10.82 16.17 -2.15
C PRO A 231 -11.43 14.88 -2.71
N ASN A 232 -10.67 14.12 -3.50
CA ASN A 232 -11.13 12.90 -4.16
C ASN A 232 -10.66 11.62 -3.46
N SER A 233 -9.73 11.72 -2.51
CA SER A 233 -9.13 10.56 -1.86
C SER A 233 -10.05 10.00 -0.78
N LYS A 234 -10.02 8.67 -0.62
CA LYS A 234 -10.48 8.01 0.60
C LYS A 234 -9.46 8.24 1.72
N LEU A 235 -9.95 8.45 2.93
CA LEU A 235 -9.12 8.83 4.08
C LEU A 235 -9.22 7.80 5.20
N GLY A 236 -8.12 7.55 5.91
CA GLY A 236 -8.11 6.56 6.97
C GLY A 236 -6.83 6.52 7.79
N ILE A 237 -6.75 5.56 8.71
CA ILE A 237 -5.55 5.25 9.50
C ILE A 237 -4.75 4.18 8.77
N GLY A 238 -3.49 4.48 8.44
CA GLY A 238 -2.57 3.64 7.66
C GLY A 238 -1.60 2.84 8.50
N GLU A 239 -1.36 3.29 9.74
CA GLU A 239 -0.61 2.56 10.78
C GLU A 239 -1.15 2.97 12.15
N CYS A 240 -1.29 1.98 13.01
CA CYS A 240 -1.47 2.13 14.45
C CYS A 240 -0.91 0.89 15.14
N GLY A 241 -0.58 0.99 16.42
CA GLY A 241 0.01 -0.13 17.15
C GLY A 241 0.85 0.35 18.30
N ASN A 242 1.32 -0.58 19.14
CA ASN A 242 2.26 -0.26 20.20
C ASN A 242 3.68 -0.44 19.68
N THR A 243 4.49 0.61 19.67
CA THR A 243 5.93 0.56 19.36
C THR A 243 6.75 0.15 20.58
N HIS A 244 6.24 0.37 21.79
CA HIS A 244 7.00 0.09 23.00
C HIS A 244 7.22 -1.42 23.20
N LYS A 245 8.49 -1.85 23.27
CA LYS A 245 8.89 -3.27 23.40
C LYS A 245 8.25 -4.02 24.58
N LYS A 246 7.85 -3.31 25.63
CA LYS A 246 7.21 -3.86 26.84
C LYS A 246 5.69 -3.63 26.89
N ALA A 247 5.06 -3.28 25.77
CA ALA A 247 3.61 -3.10 25.72
C ALA A 247 2.88 -4.37 26.17
N THR A 248 2.03 -4.24 27.20
CA THR A 248 1.27 -5.36 27.75
C THR A 248 0.12 -5.76 26.82
N VAL A 249 -0.43 -6.96 27.02
CA VAL A 249 -1.63 -7.41 26.28
C VAL A 249 -2.80 -6.45 26.54
N GLU A 250 -2.96 -5.96 27.76
CA GLU A 250 -4.00 -5.02 28.15
C GLU A 250 -3.84 -3.67 27.43
N SER A 251 -2.60 -3.18 27.29
CA SER A 251 -2.30 -1.96 26.53
C SER A 251 -2.69 -2.12 25.06
N LYS A 252 -2.34 -3.25 24.45
CA LYS A 252 -2.68 -3.56 23.05
C LYS A 252 -4.19 -3.64 22.87
N ILE A 253 -4.90 -4.36 23.73
CA ILE A 253 -6.37 -4.46 23.71
C ILE A 253 -7.04 -3.08 23.84
N LYS A 254 -6.55 -2.23 24.75
CA LYS A 254 -7.08 -0.86 24.92
C LYS A 254 -6.95 -0.07 23.61
N MET A 255 -5.80 -0.16 22.95
CA MET A 255 -5.55 0.61 21.74
C MET A 255 -6.26 0.02 20.51
N VAL A 256 -6.36 -1.31 20.41
CA VAL A 256 -7.22 -1.97 19.41
C VAL A 256 -8.65 -1.43 19.51
N ARG A 257 -9.23 -1.40 20.71
CA ARG A 257 -10.58 -0.84 20.93
C ARG A 257 -10.65 0.62 20.52
N HIS A 258 -9.62 1.41 20.83
CA HIS A 258 -9.59 2.81 20.46
C HIS A 258 -9.63 3.01 18.94
N TYR A 259 -8.70 2.41 18.19
CA TYR A 259 -8.59 2.63 16.74
C TYR A 259 -9.68 1.93 15.95
N TYR A 260 -9.92 0.64 16.16
CA TYR A 260 -10.85 -0.14 15.34
C TYR A 260 -12.32 0.26 15.53
N THR A 261 -12.64 1.10 16.52
CA THR A 261 -13.99 1.64 16.76
C THR A 261 -14.12 3.15 16.50
N MET A 262 -13.09 3.78 15.91
CA MET A 262 -13.16 5.20 15.55
C MET A 262 -14.35 5.47 14.61
N PRO A 263 -15.13 6.54 14.84
CA PRO A 263 -16.26 6.87 13.99
C PRO A 263 -15.81 7.39 12.62
N LYS A 264 -16.75 7.46 11.67
CA LYS A 264 -16.53 8.18 10.41
C LYS A 264 -16.43 9.68 10.67
N TYR A 265 -15.21 10.22 10.62
CA TYR A 265 -14.94 11.64 10.88
C TYR A 265 -15.37 12.58 9.75
N VAL A 266 -15.26 12.11 8.50
CA VAL A 266 -15.59 12.82 7.26
C VAL A 266 -16.23 11.87 6.25
N LYS A 267 -16.84 12.40 5.18
CA LYS A 267 -17.62 11.60 4.21
C LYS A 267 -16.75 10.53 3.53
N ASN A 268 -15.52 10.88 3.21
CA ASN A 268 -14.58 9.97 2.54
C ASN A 268 -13.77 9.07 3.50
N TYR A 269 -14.11 9.06 4.80
CA TYR A 269 -13.42 8.22 5.77
C TYR A 269 -13.79 6.75 5.61
N ILE A 270 -12.77 5.89 5.48
CA ILE A 270 -12.93 4.45 5.22
C ILE A 270 -12.43 3.56 6.37
N GLY A 271 -12.11 4.13 7.53
CA GLY A 271 -11.46 3.38 8.60
C GLY A 271 -9.98 3.18 8.33
N GLY A 272 -9.56 1.95 8.02
CA GLY A 272 -8.16 1.55 7.91
C GLY A 272 -7.75 0.78 9.15
N TYR A 273 -6.95 1.38 10.03
CA TYR A 273 -6.50 0.79 11.30
C TYR A 273 -5.50 -0.35 11.11
N PHE A 274 -4.57 -0.22 10.17
CA PHE A 274 -3.57 -1.26 9.94
C PHE A 274 -2.68 -1.43 11.19
N TRP A 275 -3.00 -2.46 11.99
CA TRP A 275 -2.24 -2.80 13.18
C TRP A 275 -0.85 -3.30 12.78
N TRP A 276 0.18 -2.50 13.06
CA TRP A 276 1.51 -2.67 12.50
C TRP A 276 2.16 -4.00 12.90
N TYR A 277 2.10 -4.36 14.19
CA TYR A 277 2.70 -5.59 14.71
C TYR A 277 1.73 -6.77 14.75
N TRP A 278 0.80 -6.86 13.78
CA TRP A 278 -0.28 -7.84 13.86
C TRP A 278 0.24 -9.27 13.89
N VAL A 279 1.28 -9.60 13.12
CA VAL A 279 1.85 -10.96 13.14
C VAL A 279 2.44 -11.30 14.52
N GLN A 280 3.21 -10.40 15.10
CA GLN A 280 3.88 -10.58 16.39
C GLN A 280 2.87 -10.66 17.53
N ASP A 281 1.80 -9.88 17.44
CA ASP A 281 0.82 -9.76 18.49
C ASP A 281 -0.28 -10.82 18.43
N SER A 282 -0.58 -11.32 17.22
CA SER A 282 -1.80 -12.09 16.95
C SER A 282 -1.55 -13.49 16.38
N VAL A 283 -0.31 -13.87 16.07
CA VAL A 283 0.01 -15.17 15.44
C VAL A 283 0.94 -16.01 16.33
N PRO A 284 0.56 -17.25 16.71
CA PRO A 284 -0.70 -17.94 16.39
C PRO A 284 -1.91 -17.31 17.08
N HIS A 285 -3.10 -17.50 16.49
CA HIS A 285 -4.33 -16.83 16.92
C HIS A 285 -5.10 -17.58 18.02
N GLN A 286 -4.87 -18.88 18.18
CA GLN A 286 -5.62 -19.68 19.15
C GLN A 286 -5.36 -19.20 20.57
N LYS A 287 -6.43 -18.81 21.28
CA LYS A 287 -6.39 -18.25 22.64
C LYS A 287 -5.56 -16.97 22.75
N ASN A 288 -5.37 -16.26 21.63
CA ASN A 288 -4.65 -15.00 21.59
C ASN A 288 -5.62 -13.83 21.80
N LYS A 289 -5.54 -13.19 22.97
CA LYS A 289 -6.45 -12.11 23.36
C LYS A 289 -6.37 -10.88 22.46
N VAL A 290 -5.20 -10.58 21.87
CA VAL A 290 -5.05 -9.42 20.97
C VAL A 290 -5.74 -9.73 19.63
N TRP A 291 -5.52 -10.93 19.08
CA TRP A 291 -6.23 -11.39 17.88
C TRP A 291 -7.76 -11.38 18.09
N GLU A 292 -8.23 -11.92 19.23
CA GLU A 292 -9.65 -11.98 19.58
C GLU A 292 -10.28 -10.59 19.65
N GLU A 293 -9.58 -9.62 20.26
CA GLU A 293 -10.08 -8.24 20.35
C GLU A 293 -10.11 -7.54 18.98
N ILE A 294 -9.10 -7.73 18.14
CA ILE A 294 -9.08 -7.19 16.77
C ILE A 294 -10.27 -7.76 15.99
N ASN A 295 -10.43 -9.08 15.99
CA ASN A 295 -11.51 -9.75 15.26
C ASN A 295 -12.89 -9.31 15.75
N LYS A 296 -13.07 -9.15 17.07
CA LYS A 296 -14.32 -8.63 17.66
C LYS A 296 -14.59 -7.19 17.25
N SER A 297 -13.58 -6.33 17.26
CA SER A 297 -13.72 -4.91 16.96
C SER A 297 -14.11 -4.66 15.49
N MET A 298 -13.60 -5.48 14.56
CA MET A 298 -13.97 -5.39 13.13
C MET A 298 -15.46 -5.66 12.86
N LYS A 299 -16.16 -6.38 13.74
CA LYS A 299 -17.60 -6.68 13.58
C LYS A 299 -18.52 -5.55 14.06
N SER A 300 -17.99 -4.61 14.83
CA SER A 300 -18.80 -3.71 15.66
C SER A 300 -19.09 -2.36 14.98
N SER A 301 -18.78 -2.21 13.69
CA SER A 301 -18.85 -0.93 12.94
C SER A 301 -19.63 -1.02 11.64
#